data_AF-A0A326RZH8-F1
#
_entry.id   AF-A0A326RZH8-F1
#
_cell.length_a   1.000
_cell.length_b   1.000
_cell.length_c   1.000
_cell.angle_alpha   90.00
_cell.angle_beta   90.00
_cell.angle_gamma   90.00
#
_symmetry.space_group_name_H-M   'P 1'
#
loop_
_entity.id
_entity.type
_entity.pdbx_description
1 polymer ?
#
loop_
_entity_poly.entity_id
_entity_poly.type
_entity_poly.pdbx_seq_one_letter_code
_entity_poly.pdbx_strand_id
1 'polypeptide(L)'
;MKPLLIIFPIVLFLYLNNNENSITNDKKINNSDSISNTIKIKEISRLREYFPDLNFTATINKKKATIYEKPDLKSYIVTELDSGISIEITGITEFNIEKFYFISFNQKKGWIKSDEVDLTDFSKALIDFHDNFYFYNKLQPFYNESEIKLLRSILTPIFTEKIFKLKESEDELRLLDSKYNQEKSLIKNKKQLKKVTENHQIRVNFLKKNQIENYLKLKKDLDNISKEKIEILNKFVEARISNEEKLEIERIKAISKNKDDSLNLIESKKIAIENKRIQNEKVIKAKTTNKERLDKLIFKYGEINGNSIFEKKVWIGMTEEMLLESLGKPQDVTVTETIYGKSKWYRFIGRFVRTENGIVTVISSR
;
A
#
# COMPACT_ATOMS: atom_id res chain seq x y z
N MET A 1 30.26 0.82 -9.45
CA MET A 1 29.25 1.65 -10.15
C MET A 1 28.39 2.35 -9.09
N LYS A 2 28.57 3.66 -8.91
CA LYS A 2 27.53 4.58 -8.38
C LYS A 2 26.89 5.20 -9.62
N PRO A 3 25.55 5.26 -9.74
CA PRO A 3 24.80 6.31 -9.05
C PRO A 3 23.38 5.89 -8.60
N LEU A 4 23.01 6.22 -7.36
CA LEU A 4 21.61 6.29 -6.89
C LEU A 4 21.61 7.07 -5.57
N LEU A 5 21.93 8.36 -5.67
CA LEU A 5 22.01 9.26 -4.51
C LEU A 5 21.43 10.63 -4.86
N ILE A 6 20.29 10.67 -5.55
CA ILE A 6 19.59 11.93 -5.88
C ILE A 6 18.05 11.76 -5.91
N ILE A 7 17.46 10.74 -5.28
CA ILE A 7 15.99 10.58 -5.36
C ILE A 7 15.25 11.45 -4.33
N PHE A 8 15.78 11.64 -3.11
CA PHE A 8 15.04 12.39 -2.09
C PHE A 8 14.91 13.91 -2.35
N PRO A 9 15.97 14.64 -2.79
CA PRO A 9 15.83 16.05 -3.13
C PRO A 9 15.03 16.25 -4.42
N ILE A 10 15.09 15.31 -5.37
CA ILE A 10 14.34 15.38 -6.64
C ILE A 10 12.86 15.07 -6.41
N VAL A 11 12.50 14.10 -5.57
CA VAL A 11 11.09 13.85 -5.22
C VAL A 11 10.52 15.02 -4.40
N LEU A 12 11.30 15.60 -3.49
CA LEU A 12 10.91 16.80 -2.74
C LEU A 12 10.79 18.04 -3.64
N PHE A 13 11.71 18.25 -4.58
CA PHE A 13 11.70 19.37 -5.54
C PHE A 13 10.63 19.20 -6.64
N LEU A 14 10.42 18.00 -7.16
CA LEU A 14 9.35 17.70 -8.13
C LEU A 14 7.97 17.76 -7.48
N TYR A 15 7.82 17.40 -6.21
CA TYR A 15 6.56 17.56 -5.47
C TYR A 15 6.25 19.03 -5.16
N LEU A 16 7.27 19.85 -4.93
CA LEU A 16 7.12 21.29 -4.77
C LEU A 16 6.80 22.00 -6.10
N ASN A 17 7.39 21.56 -7.23
CA ASN A 17 7.15 22.18 -8.56
C ASN A 17 5.90 21.64 -9.31
N ASN A 18 5.48 20.39 -9.12
CA ASN A 18 4.30 19.83 -9.82
C ASN A 18 2.96 20.30 -9.23
N ASN A 19 2.96 20.87 -8.02
CA ASN A 19 1.77 21.52 -7.45
C ASN A 19 1.49 22.90 -8.06
N GLU A 20 2.41 23.49 -8.84
CA GLU A 20 2.17 24.75 -9.55
C GLU A 20 1.51 24.55 -10.92
N ASN A 21 1.58 23.36 -11.54
CA ASN A 21 1.18 23.16 -12.95
C ASN A 21 0.12 22.06 -13.20
N SER A 22 -0.50 21.47 -12.18
CA SER A 22 -1.49 20.39 -12.38
C SER A 22 -2.97 20.77 -12.19
N ILE A 23 -3.29 22.06 -12.03
CA ILE A 23 -4.69 22.54 -11.96
C ILE A 23 -5.12 23.21 -13.26
N THR A 24 -4.96 22.52 -14.39
CA THR A 24 -5.78 22.78 -15.58
C THR A 24 -5.90 21.48 -16.36
N ASN A 25 -6.84 20.64 -15.96
CA ASN A 25 -7.68 19.80 -16.82
C ASN A 25 -8.23 18.65 -15.98
N ASP A 26 -9.39 18.87 -15.35
CA ASP A 26 -10.42 17.85 -15.43
C ASP A 26 -11.83 18.43 -15.23
N LYS A 27 -12.62 18.22 -16.28
CA LYS A 27 -14.06 17.96 -16.35
C LYS A 27 -14.98 18.66 -15.35
N LYS A 28 -15.84 19.51 -15.93
CA LYS A 28 -17.20 19.81 -15.47
C LYS A 28 -17.88 18.57 -14.88
N ILE A 29 -17.94 18.51 -13.55
CA ILE A 29 -18.94 17.72 -12.84
C ILE A 29 -19.83 18.75 -12.17
N ASN A 30 -21.00 18.96 -12.79
CA ASN A 30 -22.12 19.62 -12.14
C ASN A 30 -22.56 18.70 -11.00
N ASN A 31 -22.36 19.13 -9.75
CA ASN A 31 -23.24 18.75 -8.66
C ASN A 31 -23.31 19.89 -7.66
N SER A 32 -24.48 20.51 -7.65
CA SER A 32 -24.95 21.49 -6.69
C SER A 32 -25.27 20.79 -5.38
N ASP A 33 -24.25 20.44 -4.61
CA ASP A 33 -24.43 20.17 -3.19
C ASP A 33 -23.60 21.20 -2.43
N SER A 34 -24.29 21.96 -1.58
CA SER A 34 -23.73 22.95 -0.70
C SER A 34 -22.68 22.31 0.19
N ILE A 35 -21.42 22.31 -0.27
CA ILE A 35 -20.26 22.12 0.58
C ILE A 35 -20.35 23.24 1.60
N SER A 36 -20.77 22.91 2.83
CA SER A 36 -20.56 23.79 3.96
C SER A 36 -19.05 23.97 4.06
N ASN A 37 -18.54 25.04 3.46
CA ASN A 37 -17.16 25.51 3.58
C ASN A 37 -16.96 25.87 5.04
N THR A 38 -16.77 24.83 5.86
CA THR A 38 -16.36 24.98 7.25
C THR A 38 -14.92 25.43 7.12
N ILE A 39 -14.72 26.75 7.16
CA ILE A 39 -13.40 27.35 7.22
C ILE A 39 -12.72 26.70 8.41
N LYS A 40 -11.85 25.72 8.14
CA LYS A 40 -10.98 25.16 9.16
C LYS A 40 -10.00 26.26 9.47
N ILE A 41 -10.34 27.08 10.46
CA ILE A 41 -9.40 27.97 11.12
C ILE A 41 -8.27 27.05 11.56
N LYS A 42 -7.10 27.15 10.92
CA LYS A 42 -5.91 26.45 11.38
C LYS A 42 -5.50 27.20 12.64
N GLU A 43 -6.02 26.73 13.76
CA GLU A 43 -5.98 27.45 15.02
C GLU A 43 -4.53 27.63 15.49
N ILE A 44 -4.05 28.88 15.40
CA ILE A 44 -2.98 29.39 16.27
C ILE A 44 -3.30 29.09 17.74
N SER A 45 -4.56 28.87 18.11
CA SER A 45 -4.99 28.41 19.44
C SER A 45 -4.14 27.22 19.93
N ARG A 46 -3.80 26.26 19.06
CA ARG A 46 -2.88 25.16 19.43
C ARG A 46 -1.46 25.64 19.72
N LEU A 47 -0.94 26.61 18.98
CA LEU A 47 0.36 27.20 19.31
C LEU A 47 0.32 27.92 20.66
N ARG A 48 -0.79 28.61 20.98
CA ARG A 48 -0.97 29.26 22.29
C ARG A 48 -1.05 28.25 23.43
N GLU A 49 -1.50 27.02 23.21
CA GLU A 49 -1.41 25.95 24.22
C GLU A 49 0.05 25.62 24.57
N TYR A 50 0.94 25.60 23.57
CA TYR A 50 2.37 25.38 23.79
C TYR A 50 3.11 26.64 24.26
N PHE A 51 2.56 27.81 23.97
CA PHE A 51 3.20 29.12 24.13
C PHE A 51 2.20 30.18 24.64
N PRO A 52 1.69 30.05 25.88
CA PRO A 52 0.58 30.88 26.38
C PRO A 52 0.94 32.36 26.54
N ASP A 53 2.20 32.65 26.86
CA ASP A 53 2.69 34.01 27.11
C ASP A 53 3.19 34.72 25.83
N LEU A 54 2.86 34.18 24.66
CA LEU A 54 3.39 34.65 23.38
C LEU A 54 2.29 35.28 22.53
N ASN A 55 2.44 36.59 22.32
CA ASN A 55 1.60 37.36 21.41
C ASN A 55 2.20 37.29 20.02
N PHE A 56 1.38 36.88 19.05
CA PHE A 56 1.74 36.94 17.64
C PHE A 56 1.41 38.34 17.16
N THR A 57 2.40 39.10 16.72
CA THR A 57 2.22 40.50 16.32
C THR A 57 2.70 40.74 14.91
N ALA A 58 2.02 41.67 14.24
CA ALA A 58 2.34 42.15 12.91
C ALA A 58 2.23 43.67 12.86
N THR A 59 2.83 44.27 11.84
CA THR A 59 2.68 45.69 11.50
C THR A 59 2.09 45.84 10.11
N ILE A 60 1.13 46.75 9.94
CA ILE A 60 0.50 47.01 8.63
C ILE A 60 1.52 47.63 7.68
N ASN A 61 1.77 46.98 6.53
CA ASN A 61 2.81 47.40 5.59
C ASN A 61 2.27 48.16 4.35
N LYS A 62 0.95 48.12 4.12
CA LYS A 62 0.28 48.90 3.07
C LYS A 62 -0.22 50.23 3.61
N LYS A 63 -0.34 51.23 2.74
CA LYS A 63 -0.90 52.56 3.08
C LYS A 63 -2.27 52.43 3.76
N LYS A 64 -3.09 51.51 3.26
CA LYS A 64 -4.35 51.06 3.85
C LYS A 64 -4.47 49.55 3.66
N ALA A 65 -4.80 48.85 4.74
CA ALA A 65 -5.06 47.42 4.73
C ALA A 65 -6.50 47.14 5.14
N THR A 66 -7.11 46.14 4.51
CA THR A 66 -8.55 45.88 4.63
C THR A 66 -8.80 44.70 5.56
N ILE A 67 -9.66 44.91 6.55
CA ILE A 67 -10.13 43.85 7.43
C ILE A 67 -11.48 43.34 6.95
N TYR A 68 -11.54 42.06 6.68
CA TYR A 68 -12.68 41.33 6.15
C TYR A 68 -13.39 40.53 7.27
N GLU A 69 -14.71 40.37 7.18
CA GLU A 69 -15.48 39.57 8.14
C GLU A 69 -15.14 38.07 8.02
N LYS A 70 -14.91 37.62 6.78
CA LYS A 70 -14.51 36.25 6.43
C LYS A 70 -13.16 36.30 5.69
N PRO A 71 -12.39 35.21 5.61
CA PRO A 71 -11.14 35.16 4.85
C PRO A 71 -11.42 35.11 3.34
N ASP A 72 -12.19 36.07 2.84
CA ASP A 72 -12.63 36.17 1.45
C ASP A 72 -12.68 37.64 1.08
N LEU A 73 -12.03 37.98 -0.04
CA LEU A 73 -12.02 39.30 -0.63
C LEU A 73 -13.42 39.85 -0.96
N LYS A 74 -14.39 38.96 -1.16
CA LYS A 74 -15.78 39.32 -1.43
C LYS A 74 -16.63 39.49 -0.17
N SER A 75 -16.05 39.22 1.01
CA SER A 75 -16.78 39.35 2.26
C SER A 75 -16.90 40.82 2.71
N TYR A 76 -17.76 41.04 3.69
CA TYR A 76 -18.00 42.37 4.24
C TYR A 76 -16.72 42.97 4.82
N ILE A 77 -16.45 44.23 4.48
CA ILE A 77 -15.31 44.98 5.01
C ILE A 77 -15.68 45.50 6.40
N VAL A 78 -14.99 45.00 7.43
CA VAL A 78 -15.17 45.39 8.83
C VAL A 78 -14.58 46.77 9.09
N THR A 79 -13.35 47.02 8.62
CA THR A 79 -12.64 48.30 8.78
C THR A 79 -11.41 48.35 7.88
N GLU A 80 -10.85 49.54 7.67
CA GLU A 80 -9.50 49.73 7.12
C GLU A 80 -8.55 50.14 8.25
N LEU A 81 -7.27 49.77 8.12
CA LEU A 81 -6.17 50.19 9.00
C LEU A 81 -5.07 50.88 8.19
N ASP A 82 -4.51 51.95 8.75
CA ASP A 82 -3.37 52.66 8.16
C ASP A 82 -2.03 51.93 8.41
N SER A 83 -1.02 52.26 7.60
CA SER A 83 0.34 51.72 7.73
C SER A 83 0.98 52.00 9.09
N GLY A 84 1.79 51.07 9.58
CA GLY A 84 2.55 51.18 10.82
C GLY A 84 1.77 50.80 12.08
N ILE A 85 0.46 50.54 11.97
CA ILE A 85 -0.33 50.04 13.10
C ILE A 85 0.14 48.63 13.47
N SER A 86 0.40 48.41 14.76
CA SER A 86 0.69 47.07 15.30
C SER A 86 -0.61 46.35 15.65
N ILE A 87 -0.69 45.09 15.24
CA ILE A 87 -1.88 44.23 15.35
C ILE A 87 -1.50 42.90 15.97
N GLU A 88 -2.44 42.30 16.72
CA GLU A 88 -2.29 40.94 17.25
C GLU A 88 -2.93 39.93 16.30
N ILE A 89 -2.19 38.88 15.95
CA ILE A 89 -2.67 37.74 15.16
C ILE A 89 -3.14 36.64 16.12
N THR A 90 -4.35 36.15 15.84
CA THR A 90 -5.06 35.15 16.66
C THR A 90 -5.42 33.89 15.87
N GLY A 91 -5.34 33.92 14.54
CA GLY A 91 -5.59 32.75 13.69
C GLY A 91 -4.96 32.86 12.30
N ILE A 92 -4.86 31.74 11.60
CA ILE A 92 -4.39 31.67 10.21
C ILE A 92 -5.35 30.78 9.44
N THR A 93 -5.61 31.13 8.19
CA THR A 93 -6.30 30.24 7.26
C THR A 93 -5.83 30.48 5.84
N GLU A 94 -6.22 29.56 4.95
CA GLU A 94 -5.99 29.67 3.52
C GLU A 94 -7.35 29.53 2.82
N PHE A 95 -7.66 30.48 1.94
CA PHE A 95 -8.88 30.48 1.15
C PHE A 95 -8.54 30.89 -0.28
N ASN A 96 -8.92 30.06 -1.26
CA ASN A 96 -8.58 30.26 -2.67
C ASN A 96 -7.08 30.54 -2.90
N ILE A 97 -6.19 29.77 -2.26
CA ILE A 97 -4.72 29.87 -2.36
C ILE A 97 -4.14 31.11 -1.64
N GLU A 98 -4.98 32.07 -1.24
CA GLU A 98 -4.55 33.23 -0.47
C GLU A 98 -4.51 32.91 1.04
N LYS A 99 -3.44 33.36 1.71
CA LYS A 99 -3.26 33.23 3.16
C LYS A 99 -3.86 34.45 3.86
N PHE A 100 -4.66 34.20 4.90
CA PHE A 100 -5.27 35.23 5.72
C PHE A 100 -4.88 35.06 7.19
N TYR A 101 -4.73 36.18 7.88
CA TYR A 101 -4.52 36.24 9.32
C TYR A 101 -5.78 36.75 10.00
N PHE A 102 -6.26 36.05 11.02
CA PHE A 102 -7.31 36.55 11.88
C PHE A 102 -6.68 37.45 12.93
N ILE A 103 -7.12 38.69 13.03
CA ILE A 103 -6.50 39.71 13.86
C ILE A 103 -7.48 40.32 14.86
N SER A 104 -6.94 40.87 15.94
CA SER A 104 -7.68 41.61 16.96
C SER A 104 -7.04 42.98 17.18
N PHE A 105 -7.80 44.05 17.00
CA PHE A 105 -7.34 45.43 17.17
C PHE A 105 -8.49 46.35 17.63
N ASN A 106 -8.31 47.04 18.76
CA ASN A 106 -9.31 47.98 19.32
C ASN A 106 -10.74 47.42 19.34
N GLN A 107 -10.91 46.21 19.90
CA GLN A 107 -12.18 45.47 19.96
C GLN A 107 -12.76 45.02 18.61
N LYS A 108 -12.17 45.42 17.48
CA LYS A 108 -12.51 44.89 16.16
C LYS A 108 -11.73 43.62 15.90
N LYS A 109 -12.39 42.65 15.27
CA LYS A 109 -11.79 41.38 14.84
C LYS A 109 -12.14 41.12 13.39
N GLY A 110 -11.25 40.46 12.66
CA GLY A 110 -11.50 40.07 11.28
C GLY A 110 -10.26 39.50 10.62
N TRP A 111 -10.37 39.26 9.32
CA TRP A 111 -9.35 38.65 8.50
C TRP A 111 -8.62 39.71 7.69
N ILE A 112 -7.30 39.66 7.70
CA ILE A 112 -6.43 40.51 6.87
C ILE A 112 -5.61 39.62 5.96
N LYS A 113 -5.33 40.08 4.73
CA LYS A 113 -4.49 39.32 3.81
C LYS A 113 -3.05 39.30 4.30
N SER A 114 -2.36 38.18 4.10
CA SER A 114 -1.00 38.00 4.62
C SER A 114 0.03 38.94 4.00
N ASP A 115 -0.21 39.43 2.77
CA ASP A 115 0.67 40.36 2.05
C ASP A 115 0.50 41.82 2.50
N GLU A 116 -0.48 42.12 3.35
CA GLU A 116 -0.75 43.47 3.89
C GLU A 116 -0.08 43.72 5.25
N VAL A 117 0.65 42.73 5.75
CA VAL A 117 1.27 42.77 7.06
C VAL A 117 2.71 42.30 7.01
N ASP A 118 3.57 42.98 7.78
CA ASP A 118 4.91 42.51 8.08
C ASP A 118 4.88 41.84 9.46
N LEU A 119 5.17 40.52 9.48
CA LEU A 119 5.31 39.78 10.73
C LEU A 119 6.61 40.19 11.42
N THR A 120 6.58 40.32 12.75
CA THR A 120 7.84 40.35 13.54
C THR A 120 8.64 39.07 13.28
N ASP A 121 9.97 39.13 13.35
CA ASP A 121 10.85 37.96 13.16
C ASP A 121 10.43 36.77 14.03
N PHE A 122 10.02 37.05 15.26
CA PHE A 122 9.50 36.06 16.19
C PHE A 122 8.20 35.40 15.71
N SER A 123 7.18 36.21 15.38
CA SER A 123 5.90 35.71 14.85
C SER A 123 6.07 34.92 13.55
N LYS A 124 6.99 35.36 12.68
CA LYS A 124 7.34 34.64 11.44
C LYS A 124 7.92 33.26 11.75
N ALA A 125 8.89 33.17 12.66
CA ALA A 125 9.47 31.90 13.07
C ALA A 125 8.45 30.91 13.66
N LEU A 126 7.46 31.41 14.42
CA LEU A 126 6.39 30.58 14.96
C LEU A 126 5.40 30.10 13.89
N ILE A 127 5.06 30.96 12.93
CA ILE A 127 4.19 30.60 11.80
C ILE A 127 4.90 29.55 10.93
N ASP A 128 6.18 29.74 10.64
CA ASP A 128 6.99 28.75 9.93
C ASP A 128 7.04 27.42 10.70
N PHE A 129 7.18 27.46 12.03
CA PHE A 129 7.11 26.25 12.87
C PHE A 129 5.77 25.54 12.74
N HIS A 130 4.66 26.28 12.78
CA HIS A 130 3.32 25.74 12.63
C HIS A 130 3.10 25.08 11.27
N ASP A 131 3.51 25.75 10.19
CA ASP A 131 3.32 25.25 8.83
C ASP A 131 4.14 23.97 8.60
N ASN A 132 5.36 23.91 9.16
CA ASN A 132 6.16 22.68 9.20
C ASN A 132 5.52 21.59 10.07
N PHE A 133 5.00 21.92 11.25
CA PHE A 133 4.30 20.97 12.12
C PHE A 133 3.05 20.37 11.44
N TYR A 134 2.31 21.19 10.70
CA TYR A 134 1.15 20.74 9.94
C TYR A 134 1.54 19.84 8.76
N PHE A 135 2.67 20.12 8.11
CA PHE A 135 3.26 19.23 7.11
C PHE A 135 3.52 17.83 7.70
N TYR A 136 4.04 17.73 8.93
CA TYR A 136 4.21 16.43 9.59
C TYR A 136 2.90 15.67 9.82
N ASN A 137 1.83 16.35 10.18
CA ASN A 137 0.53 15.70 10.32
C ASN A 137 -0.03 15.23 8.97
N LYS A 138 0.34 15.87 7.85
CA LYS A 138 0.04 15.34 6.50
C LYS A 138 0.89 14.13 6.12
N LEU A 139 2.03 13.92 6.77
CA LEU A 139 2.87 12.74 6.57
C LEU A 139 2.35 11.50 7.33
N GLN A 140 1.33 11.62 8.18
CA GLN A 140 0.73 10.49 8.92
C GLN A 140 0.42 9.22 8.10
N PRO A 141 -0.04 9.30 6.84
CA PRO A 141 -0.31 8.10 6.05
C PRO A 141 0.94 7.28 5.72
N PHE A 142 2.13 7.90 5.79
CA PHE A 142 3.38 7.31 5.32
C PHE A 142 4.27 6.79 6.46
N TYR A 143 4.01 7.23 7.69
CA TYR A 143 4.82 6.90 8.86
C TYR A 143 3.95 6.29 9.95
N ASN A 144 4.47 5.28 10.64
CA ASN A 144 3.79 4.75 11.83
C ASN A 144 3.90 5.73 13.01
N GLU A 145 3.07 5.52 14.03
CA GLU A 145 2.99 6.43 15.17
C GLU A 145 4.31 6.56 15.94
N SER A 146 5.10 5.49 16.02
CA SER A 146 6.45 5.50 16.61
C SER A 146 7.42 6.40 15.86
N GLU A 147 7.41 6.37 14.52
CA GLU A 147 8.25 7.22 13.67
C GLU A 147 7.86 8.70 13.80
N ILE A 148 6.56 8.99 13.86
CA ILE A 148 6.05 10.35 14.08
C ILE A 148 6.45 10.86 15.46
N LYS A 149 6.36 10.01 16.49
CA LYS A 149 6.76 10.35 17.85
C LYS A 149 8.26 10.65 17.93
N LEU A 150 9.09 9.88 17.25
CA LEU A 150 10.53 10.11 17.14
C LEU A 150 10.82 11.44 16.41
N LEU A 151 10.18 11.70 15.27
CA LEU A 151 10.30 12.98 14.55
C LEU A 151 9.92 14.17 15.44
N ARG A 152 8.82 14.08 16.19
CA ARG A 152 8.40 15.12 17.14
C ARG A 152 9.40 15.33 18.26
N SER A 153 9.90 14.27 18.90
CA SER A 153 10.90 14.40 19.98
C SER A 153 12.21 15.02 19.51
N ILE A 154 12.52 14.83 18.23
CA ILE A 154 13.73 15.32 17.58
C ILE A 154 13.63 16.80 17.18
N LEU A 155 12.45 17.25 16.77
CA LEU A 155 12.26 18.59 16.20
C LEU A 155 11.82 19.61 17.26
N THR A 156 10.97 19.20 18.20
CA THR A 156 10.43 20.10 19.23
C THR A 156 11.53 20.89 19.94
N PRO A 157 12.61 20.26 20.47
CA PRO A 157 13.67 20.98 21.19
C PRO A 157 14.32 22.09 20.36
N ILE A 158 14.58 21.81 19.08
CA ILE A 158 15.25 22.72 18.14
C ILE A 158 14.43 23.98 17.90
N PHE A 159 13.12 23.78 17.68
CA PHE A 159 12.22 24.89 17.45
C PHE A 159 11.99 25.69 18.73
N THR A 160 11.79 25.03 19.88
CA THR A 160 11.68 25.74 21.16
C THR A 160 12.93 26.55 21.49
N GLU A 161 14.14 26.00 21.34
CA GLU A 161 15.38 26.73 21.64
C GLU A 161 15.54 27.97 20.74
N LYS A 162 15.22 27.84 19.44
CA LYS A 162 15.24 28.96 18.50
C LYS A 162 14.22 30.04 18.86
N ILE A 163 12.99 29.64 19.22
CA ILE A 163 11.91 30.55 19.63
C ILE A 163 12.32 31.31 20.89
N PHE A 164 12.84 30.63 21.92
CA PHE A 164 13.27 31.27 23.16
C PHE A 164 14.40 32.27 22.97
N LYS A 165 15.44 31.93 22.20
CA LYS A 165 16.57 32.84 21.93
C LYS A 165 16.15 34.09 21.14
N LEU A 166 15.20 33.94 20.20
CA LEU A 166 14.66 35.10 19.48
C LEU A 166 13.89 36.03 20.41
N LYS A 167 13.05 35.48 21.30
CA LYS A 167 12.28 36.26 22.28
C LYS A 167 13.20 37.07 23.20
N GLU A 168 14.21 36.42 23.80
CA GLU A 168 15.17 37.06 24.70
C GLU A 168 15.86 38.25 24.02
N SER A 169 16.24 38.09 22.74
CA SER A 169 16.88 39.14 21.95
C SER A 169 15.96 40.34 21.65
N GLU A 170 14.65 40.09 21.49
CA GLU A 170 13.66 41.13 21.22
C GLU A 170 13.35 41.92 22.50
N ASP A 171 13.26 41.23 23.64
CA ASP A 171 13.06 41.85 24.95
C ASP A 171 14.26 42.73 25.35
N GLU A 172 15.49 42.31 25.05
CA GLU A 172 16.70 43.14 25.25
C GLU A 172 16.68 44.43 24.42
N LEU A 173 16.26 44.36 23.15
CA LEU A 173 16.13 45.54 22.28
C LEU A 173 15.07 46.51 22.81
N ARG A 174 13.90 46.00 23.22
CA ARG A 174 12.82 46.81 23.80
C ARG A 174 13.27 47.53 25.07
N LEU A 175 14.01 46.85 25.94
CA LEU A 175 14.55 47.44 27.17
C LEU A 175 15.55 48.58 26.86
N LEU A 176 16.37 48.40 25.82
CA LEU A 176 17.33 49.42 25.38
C LEU A 176 16.64 50.67 24.82
N ASP A 177 15.62 50.49 23.98
CA ASP A 177 14.85 51.59 23.39
C ASP A 177 14.09 52.38 24.48
N SER A 178 13.53 51.66 25.47
CA SER A 178 12.89 52.30 26.63
C SER A 178 13.88 53.16 27.40
N LYS A 179 15.09 52.65 27.70
CA LYS A 179 16.15 53.41 28.39
C LYS A 179 16.57 54.64 27.60
N TYR A 180 16.75 54.51 26.29
CA TYR A 180 17.10 55.64 25.43
C TYR A 180 16.02 56.72 25.41
N ASN A 181 14.75 56.35 25.31
CA ASN A 181 13.65 57.31 25.32
C ASN A 181 13.57 58.06 26.67
N GLN A 182 13.84 57.38 27.79
CA GLN A 182 13.95 58.01 29.10
C GLN A 182 15.12 59.00 29.14
N GLU A 183 16.33 58.59 28.76
CA GLU A 183 17.51 59.48 28.75
C GLU A 183 17.33 60.69 27.83
N LYS A 184 16.75 60.47 26.65
CA LYS A 184 16.44 61.52 25.67
C LYS A 184 15.51 62.59 26.23
N SER A 185 14.49 62.18 27.00
CA SER A 185 13.51 63.10 27.60
C SER A 185 14.11 64.03 28.67
N LEU A 186 15.20 63.61 29.32
CA LEU A 186 15.83 64.34 30.42
C LEU A 186 16.85 65.40 29.95
N ILE A 187 17.29 65.36 28.69
CA ILE A 187 18.39 66.19 28.19
C ILE A 187 17.85 67.44 27.47
N LYS A 188 18.00 68.61 28.09
CA LYS A 188 17.63 69.91 27.49
C LYS A 188 18.68 70.49 26.54
N ASN A 189 19.93 70.00 26.59
CA ASN A 189 21.05 70.54 25.81
C ASN A 189 21.32 69.75 24.52
N LYS A 190 21.27 70.43 23.36
CA LYS A 190 21.50 69.83 22.03
C LYS A 190 22.83 69.07 21.88
N LYS A 191 23.93 69.54 22.48
CA LYS A 191 25.25 68.86 22.37
C LYS A 191 25.27 67.54 23.14
N GLN A 192 24.70 67.52 24.34
CA GLN A 192 24.58 66.30 25.15
C GLN A 192 23.63 65.30 24.50
N LEU A 193 22.54 65.79 23.91
CA LEU A 193 21.58 64.97 23.17
C LEU A 193 22.24 64.26 21.98
N LYS A 194 23.07 64.97 21.20
CA LYS A 194 23.84 64.37 20.09
C LYS A 194 24.76 63.25 20.57
N LYS A 195 25.52 63.45 21.66
CA LYS A 195 26.41 62.44 22.24
C LYS A 195 25.65 61.20 22.73
N VAL A 196 24.50 61.39 23.38
CA VAL A 196 23.64 60.27 23.83
C VAL A 196 23.03 59.51 22.64
N THR A 197 22.68 60.22 21.57
CA THR A 197 22.16 59.61 20.34
C THR A 197 23.24 58.77 19.64
N GLU A 198 24.46 59.28 19.52
CA GLU A 198 25.61 58.55 18.96
C GLU A 198 25.96 57.30 19.79
N ASN A 199 26.01 57.42 21.13
CA ASN A 199 26.26 56.28 22.01
C ASN A 199 25.15 55.22 21.93
N HIS A 200 23.88 55.64 21.89
CA HIS A 200 22.77 54.71 21.70
C HIS A 200 22.87 54.00 20.36
N GLN A 201 23.19 54.70 19.27
CA GLN A 201 23.36 54.09 17.96
C GLN A 201 24.51 53.08 17.93
N ILE A 202 25.64 53.38 18.58
CA ILE A 202 26.76 52.43 18.73
C ILE A 202 26.30 51.18 19.47
N ARG A 203 25.54 51.34 20.55
CA ARG A 203 25.05 50.22 21.37
C ARG A 203 24.00 49.37 20.64
N VAL A 204 23.09 50.01 19.91
CA VAL A 204 22.13 49.32 19.02
C VAL A 204 22.87 48.54 17.95
N ASN A 205 23.87 49.15 17.29
CA ASN A 205 24.65 48.49 16.25
C ASN A 205 25.45 47.30 16.81
N PHE A 206 26.02 47.44 18.01
CA PHE A 206 26.72 46.35 18.70
C PHE A 206 25.78 45.17 19.00
N LEU A 207 24.59 45.45 19.55
CA LEU A 207 23.59 44.41 19.84
C LEU A 207 23.09 43.74 18.56
N LYS A 208 22.79 44.51 17.50
CA LYS A 208 22.42 43.96 16.19
C LYS A 208 23.52 43.06 15.61
N LYS A 209 24.79 43.47 15.73
CA LYS A 209 25.92 42.64 15.29
C LYS A 209 25.99 41.32 16.08
N ASN A 210 25.85 41.37 17.40
CA ASN A 210 25.86 40.18 18.25
C ASN A 210 24.66 39.25 17.95
N GLN A 211 23.48 39.81 17.67
CA GLN A 211 22.30 39.06 17.22
C GLN A 211 22.56 38.36 15.88
N ILE A 212 23.17 39.04 14.91
CA ILE A 212 23.53 38.45 13.62
C ILE A 212 24.55 37.31 13.81
N GLU A 213 25.57 37.50 14.64
CA GLU A 213 26.57 36.45 14.92
C GLU A 213 25.95 35.22 15.60
N ASN A 214 25.07 35.43 16.60
CA ASN A 214 24.33 34.36 17.24
C ASN A 214 23.38 33.64 16.27
N TYR A 215 22.69 34.39 15.40
CA TYR A 215 21.83 33.83 14.37
C TYR A 215 22.63 32.97 13.37
N LEU A 216 23.79 33.44 12.92
CA LEU A 216 24.67 32.71 12.01
C LEU A 216 25.20 31.41 12.64
N LYS A 217 25.59 31.46 13.92
CA LYS A 217 26.01 30.27 14.67
C LYS A 217 24.85 29.27 14.78
N LEU A 218 23.68 29.73 15.20
CA LEU A 218 22.50 28.89 15.33
C LEU A 218 22.07 28.28 14.00
N LYS A 219 22.16 29.05 12.90
CA LYS A 219 21.89 28.56 11.54
C LYS A 219 22.86 27.43 11.16
N LYS A 220 24.15 27.59 11.45
CA LYS A 220 25.17 26.56 11.18
C LYS A 220 24.94 25.29 11.98
N ASP A 221 24.60 25.42 13.26
CA ASP A 221 24.28 24.27 14.12
C ASP A 221 23.03 23.55 13.60
N LEU A 222 22.01 24.29 13.13
CA LEU A 222 20.80 23.75 12.53
C LEU A 222 21.08 23.03 11.19
N ASP A 223 21.99 23.57 10.38
CA ASP A 223 22.44 22.94 9.13
C ASP A 223 23.19 21.62 9.40
N ASN A 224 23.96 21.55 10.48
CA ASN A 224 24.64 20.31 10.88
C ASN A 224 23.66 19.27 11.40
N ILE A 225 22.74 19.69 12.28
CA ILE A 225 21.69 18.82 12.83
C ILE A 225 20.78 18.31 11.72
N SER A 226 20.45 19.14 10.74
CA SER A 226 19.62 18.73 9.60
C SER A 226 20.34 17.69 8.74
N LYS A 227 21.65 17.85 8.48
CA LYS A 227 22.47 16.85 7.75
C LYS A 227 22.52 15.51 8.45
N GLU A 228 22.84 15.49 9.75
CA GLU A 228 22.91 14.26 10.55
C GLU A 228 21.57 13.52 10.54
N LYS A 229 20.46 14.27 10.67
CA LYS A 229 19.11 13.69 10.66
C LYS A 229 18.68 13.20 9.28
N ILE A 230 19.03 13.93 8.21
CA ILE A 230 18.81 13.47 6.83
C ILE A 230 19.55 12.15 6.60
N GLU A 231 20.78 12.01 7.12
CA GLU A 231 21.53 10.77 7.01
C GLU A 231 20.84 9.61 7.75
N ILE A 232 20.37 9.83 8.97
CA ILE A 232 19.58 8.83 9.73
C ILE A 232 18.31 8.45 8.98
N LEU A 233 17.58 9.43 8.44
CA LEU A 233 16.35 9.20 7.69
C LEU A 233 16.63 8.40 6.41
N ASN A 234 17.71 8.71 5.69
CA ASN A 234 18.13 7.96 4.50
C ASN A 234 18.46 6.50 4.85
N LYS A 235 19.22 6.26 5.94
CA LYS A 235 19.51 4.90 6.43
C LYS A 235 18.23 4.13 6.75
N PHE A 236 17.23 4.80 7.34
CA PHE A 236 15.94 4.19 7.64
C PHE A 236 15.15 3.84 6.38
N VAL A 237 15.11 4.76 5.40
CA VAL A 237 14.45 4.54 4.10
C VAL A 237 15.11 3.38 3.34
N GLU A 238 16.45 3.33 3.29
CA GLU A 238 17.21 2.24 2.67
C GLU A 238 16.91 0.88 3.31
N ALA A 239 16.86 0.83 4.65
CA ALA A 239 16.51 -0.39 5.38
C ALA A 239 15.07 -0.85 5.07
N ARG A 240 14.12 0.09 4.92
CA ARG A 240 12.74 -0.22 4.58
C ARG A 240 12.59 -0.74 3.16
N ILE A 241 13.22 -0.09 2.18
CA ILE A 241 13.24 -0.55 0.78
C ILE A 241 13.80 -1.99 0.72
N SER A 242 14.92 -2.25 1.40
CA SER A 242 15.51 -3.59 1.45
C SER A 242 14.57 -4.66 2.05
N ASN A 243 13.79 -4.30 3.08
CA ASN A 243 12.81 -5.21 3.68
C ASN A 243 11.59 -5.45 2.77
N GLU A 244 11.08 -4.41 2.11
CA GLU A 244 9.97 -4.54 1.14
C GLU A 244 10.38 -5.39 -0.07
N GLU A 245 11.60 -5.21 -0.60
CA GLU A 245 12.15 -6.06 -1.67
C GLU A 245 12.25 -7.53 -1.24
N LYS A 246 12.72 -7.81 -0.01
CA LYS A 246 12.77 -9.18 0.53
C LYS A 246 11.38 -9.81 0.62
N LEU A 247 10.40 -9.07 1.13
CA LEU A 247 9.01 -9.54 1.21
C LEU A 247 8.42 -9.83 -0.17
N GLU A 248 8.70 -8.98 -1.15
CA GLU A 248 8.21 -9.19 -2.52
C GLU A 248 8.86 -10.42 -3.17
N ILE A 249 10.15 -10.65 -2.96
CA ILE A 249 10.85 -11.87 -3.39
C ILE A 249 10.21 -13.12 -2.76
N GLU A 250 9.86 -13.09 -1.47
CA GLU A 250 9.17 -14.21 -0.80
C GLU A 250 7.78 -14.47 -1.37
N ARG A 251 7.01 -13.41 -1.67
CA ARG A 251 5.70 -13.52 -2.33
C ARG A 251 5.80 -14.17 -3.70
N ILE A 252 6.77 -13.74 -4.52
CA ILE A 252 7.02 -14.32 -5.85
C ILE A 252 7.35 -15.81 -5.75
N LYS A 253 8.17 -16.22 -4.78
CA LYS A 253 8.50 -17.64 -4.52
C LYS A 253 7.28 -18.46 -4.10
N ALA A 254 6.39 -17.89 -3.28
CA ALA A 254 5.15 -18.57 -2.89
C ALA A 254 4.19 -18.76 -4.08
N ILE A 255 4.08 -17.74 -4.95
CA ILE A 255 3.27 -17.80 -6.16
C ILE A 255 3.81 -18.84 -7.15
N SER A 256 5.13 -18.90 -7.35
CA SER A 256 5.73 -19.89 -8.26
C SER A 256 5.49 -21.32 -7.76
N LYS A 257 5.65 -21.58 -6.46
CA LYS A 257 5.40 -22.89 -5.86
C LYS A 257 3.96 -23.37 -6.07
N ASN A 258 2.98 -22.49 -5.84
CA ASN A 258 1.56 -22.82 -6.03
C ASN A 258 1.21 -23.12 -7.50
N LYS A 259 1.91 -22.50 -8.45
CA LYS A 259 1.73 -22.73 -9.89
C LYS A 259 2.18 -24.14 -10.28
N ASP A 260 3.33 -24.59 -9.76
CA ASP A 260 3.86 -25.92 -10.03
C ASP A 260 2.96 -27.02 -9.44
N ASP A 261 2.46 -26.81 -8.21
CA ASP A 261 1.50 -27.74 -7.58
C ASP A 261 0.19 -27.86 -8.38
N SER A 262 -0.31 -26.74 -8.92
CA SER A 262 -1.52 -26.71 -9.74
C SER A 262 -1.34 -27.44 -11.08
N LEU A 263 -0.16 -27.32 -11.71
CA LEU A 263 0.16 -28.01 -12.96
C LEU A 263 0.22 -29.53 -12.76
N ASN A 264 0.87 -29.99 -11.69
CA ASN A 264 0.96 -31.41 -11.34
C ASN A 264 -0.44 -32.02 -11.08
N LEU A 265 -1.35 -31.25 -10.46
CA LEU A 265 -2.73 -31.69 -10.23
C LEU A 265 -3.54 -31.82 -11.53
N ILE A 266 -3.31 -30.94 -12.50
CA ILE A 266 -4.00 -31.01 -13.81
C ILE A 266 -3.49 -32.21 -14.61
N GLU A 267 -2.18 -32.47 -14.60
CA GLU A 267 -1.57 -33.58 -15.32
C GLU A 267 -2.03 -34.94 -14.76
N SER A 268 -2.01 -35.10 -13.44
CA SER A 268 -2.52 -36.32 -12.79
C SER A 268 -4.01 -36.58 -13.09
N LYS A 269 -4.85 -35.54 -13.13
CA LYS A 269 -6.26 -35.66 -13.54
C LYS A 269 -6.42 -36.08 -15.00
N LYS A 270 -5.61 -35.56 -15.92
CA LYS A 270 -5.63 -35.96 -17.34
C LYS A 270 -5.27 -37.44 -17.50
N ILE A 271 -4.24 -37.91 -16.81
CA ILE A 271 -3.83 -39.32 -16.82
C ILE A 271 -4.95 -40.21 -16.28
N ALA A 272 -5.60 -39.82 -15.18
CA ALA A 272 -6.72 -40.58 -14.61
C ALA A 272 -7.92 -40.70 -15.56
N ILE A 273 -8.27 -39.60 -16.26
CA ILE A 273 -9.35 -39.60 -17.25
C ILE A 273 -9.03 -40.52 -18.43
N GLU A 274 -7.79 -40.47 -18.94
CA GLU A 274 -7.38 -41.30 -20.07
C GLU A 274 -7.35 -42.79 -19.72
N ASN A 275 -6.85 -43.15 -18.54
CA ASN A 275 -6.89 -44.52 -18.05
C ASN A 275 -8.32 -45.06 -17.94
N LYS A 276 -9.26 -44.23 -17.47
CA LYS A 276 -10.69 -44.59 -17.41
C LYS A 276 -11.28 -44.80 -18.80
N ARG A 277 -10.90 -43.97 -19.78
CA ARG A 277 -11.31 -44.11 -21.19
C ARG A 277 -10.83 -45.43 -21.78
N ILE A 278 -9.54 -45.77 -21.59
CA ILE A 278 -8.95 -47.02 -22.06
C ILE A 278 -9.63 -48.24 -21.42
N GLN A 279 -9.95 -48.19 -20.12
CA GLN A 279 -10.68 -49.27 -19.46
C GLN A 279 -12.09 -49.45 -20.02
N ASN A 280 -12.82 -48.34 -20.24
CA ASN A 280 -14.15 -48.39 -20.83
C ASN A 280 -14.14 -48.95 -22.25
N GLU A 281 -13.17 -48.56 -23.08
CA GLU A 281 -13.00 -49.11 -24.43
C GLU A 281 -12.73 -50.62 -24.42
N LYS A 282 -11.90 -51.10 -23.48
CA LYS A 282 -11.66 -52.54 -23.32
C LYS A 282 -12.93 -53.29 -22.94
N VAL A 283 -13.76 -52.73 -22.05
CA VAL A 283 -15.05 -53.32 -21.67
C VAL A 283 -16.03 -53.34 -22.85
N ILE A 284 -16.11 -52.26 -23.62
CA ILE A 284 -16.99 -52.18 -24.81
C ILE A 284 -16.55 -53.21 -25.85
N LYS A 285 -15.25 -53.26 -26.17
CA LYS A 285 -14.69 -54.25 -27.11
C LYS A 285 -14.95 -55.68 -26.64
N ALA A 286 -14.76 -55.97 -25.35
CA ALA A 286 -15.06 -57.29 -24.80
C ALA A 286 -16.54 -57.65 -24.91
N LYS A 287 -17.45 -56.69 -24.68
CA LYS A 287 -18.90 -56.89 -24.83
C LYS A 287 -19.29 -57.15 -26.29
N THR A 288 -18.74 -56.40 -27.25
CA THR A 288 -19.03 -56.60 -28.67
C THR A 288 -18.50 -57.94 -29.16
N THR A 289 -17.26 -58.31 -28.81
CA THR A 289 -16.70 -59.62 -29.18
C THR A 289 -17.48 -60.79 -28.57
N ASN A 290 -17.95 -60.63 -27.32
CA ASN A 290 -18.77 -61.65 -26.66
C ASN A 290 -20.13 -61.80 -27.33
N LYS A 291 -20.76 -60.69 -27.72
CA LYS A 291 -22.03 -60.71 -28.46
C LYS A 291 -21.88 -61.39 -29.82
N GLU A 292 -20.87 -61.00 -30.60
CA GLU A 292 -20.59 -61.62 -31.90
C GLU A 292 -20.30 -63.12 -31.78
N ARG A 293 -19.59 -63.54 -30.73
CA ARG A 293 -19.36 -64.98 -30.45
C ARG A 293 -20.67 -65.69 -30.14
N LEU A 294 -21.53 -65.11 -29.30
CA LEU A 294 -22.83 -65.68 -28.97
C LEU A 294 -23.70 -65.84 -30.22
N ASP A 295 -23.80 -64.80 -31.05
CA ASP A 295 -24.59 -64.81 -32.28
C ASP A 295 -24.12 -65.92 -33.24
N LYS A 296 -22.79 -66.12 -33.37
CA LYS A 296 -22.21 -67.22 -34.16
C LYS A 296 -22.55 -68.60 -33.60
N LEU A 297 -22.54 -68.76 -32.27
CA LEU A 297 -22.88 -70.02 -31.61
C LEU A 297 -24.37 -70.35 -31.75
N ILE A 298 -25.25 -69.36 -31.59
CA ILE A 298 -26.69 -69.51 -31.80
C ILE A 298 -26.98 -69.88 -33.26
N PHE A 299 -26.33 -69.20 -34.21
CA PHE A 299 -26.47 -69.51 -35.64
C PHE A 299 -26.04 -70.94 -35.97
N LYS A 300 -24.95 -71.43 -35.37
CA LYS A 300 -24.38 -72.75 -35.68
C LYS A 300 -25.10 -73.91 -34.98
N TYR A 301 -25.49 -73.75 -33.72
CA TYR A 301 -25.95 -74.84 -32.85
C TYR A 301 -27.41 -74.73 -32.40
N GLY A 302 -28.09 -73.64 -32.75
CA GLY A 302 -29.43 -73.29 -32.25
C GLY A 302 -29.37 -72.57 -30.90
N GLU A 303 -30.47 -71.91 -30.53
CA GLU A 303 -30.54 -71.03 -29.35
C GLU A 303 -30.18 -71.73 -28.04
N ILE A 304 -30.77 -72.92 -27.78
CA ILE A 304 -30.57 -73.65 -26.52
C ILE A 304 -29.11 -74.11 -26.37
N ASN A 305 -28.54 -74.73 -27.40
CA ASN A 305 -27.18 -75.24 -27.35
C ASN A 305 -26.16 -74.11 -27.45
N GLY A 306 -26.41 -73.09 -28.27
CA GLY A 306 -25.53 -71.92 -28.43
C GLY A 306 -25.37 -71.14 -27.13
N ASN A 307 -26.47 -70.89 -26.40
CA ASN A 307 -26.43 -70.29 -25.06
C ASN A 307 -25.67 -71.17 -24.07
N SER A 308 -25.94 -72.48 -24.06
CA SER A 308 -25.26 -73.43 -23.16
C SER A 308 -23.74 -73.48 -23.41
N ILE A 309 -23.31 -73.46 -24.68
CA ILE A 309 -21.90 -73.43 -25.07
C ILE A 309 -21.25 -72.09 -24.69
N PHE A 310 -21.93 -70.96 -24.92
CA PHE A 310 -21.42 -69.64 -24.55
C PHE A 310 -21.20 -69.51 -23.04
N GLU A 311 -22.09 -70.09 -22.23
CA GLU A 311 -21.99 -70.17 -20.77
C GLU A 311 -20.99 -71.23 -20.27
N LYS A 312 -20.29 -71.92 -21.17
CA LYS A 312 -19.32 -72.99 -20.87
C LYS A 312 -19.94 -74.20 -20.14
N LYS A 313 -21.21 -74.49 -20.43
CA LYS A 313 -21.92 -75.68 -19.92
C LYS A 313 -21.58 -76.89 -20.78
N VAL A 314 -21.58 -78.06 -20.15
CA VAL A 314 -21.31 -79.36 -20.76
C VAL A 314 -22.41 -80.31 -20.32
N TRP A 315 -22.97 -81.08 -21.24
CA TRP A 315 -24.03 -82.04 -20.96
C TRP A 315 -23.82 -83.35 -21.71
N ILE A 316 -24.38 -84.44 -21.20
CA ILE A 316 -24.35 -85.75 -21.86
C ILE A 316 -25.18 -85.66 -23.14
N GLY A 317 -24.65 -86.19 -24.23
CA GLY A 317 -25.28 -86.12 -25.55
C GLY A 317 -24.82 -84.97 -26.44
N MET A 318 -24.01 -84.02 -25.94
CA MET A 318 -23.41 -82.99 -26.80
C MET A 318 -22.31 -83.58 -27.70
N THR A 319 -22.08 -82.99 -28.87
CA THR A 319 -21.01 -83.44 -29.77
C THR A 319 -19.63 -83.01 -29.28
N GLU A 320 -18.58 -83.72 -29.73
CA GLU A 320 -17.18 -83.37 -29.47
C GLU A 320 -16.86 -81.94 -29.90
N GLU A 321 -17.40 -81.49 -31.03
CA GLU A 321 -17.19 -80.12 -31.51
C GLU A 321 -17.81 -79.08 -30.55
N MET A 322 -19.06 -79.30 -30.11
CA MET A 322 -19.71 -78.44 -29.11
C MET A 322 -18.93 -78.41 -27.79
N LEU A 323 -18.33 -79.54 -27.39
CA LEU A 323 -17.52 -79.64 -26.18
C LEU A 323 -16.28 -78.75 -26.28
N LEU A 324 -15.58 -78.80 -27.41
CA LEU A 324 -14.40 -77.98 -27.68
C LEU A 324 -14.74 -76.50 -27.83
N GLU A 325 -15.89 -76.15 -28.42
CA GLU A 325 -16.36 -74.76 -28.49
C GLU A 325 -16.75 -74.18 -27.12
N SER A 326 -17.25 -75.04 -26.22
CA SER A 326 -17.67 -74.68 -24.85
C SER A 326 -16.47 -74.50 -23.92
N LEU A 327 -15.57 -75.48 -23.86
CA LEU A 327 -14.44 -75.50 -22.92
C LEU A 327 -13.11 -75.02 -23.52
N GLY A 328 -13.03 -74.85 -24.84
CA GLY A 328 -11.78 -74.52 -25.54
C GLY A 328 -10.87 -75.74 -25.73
N LYS A 329 -9.56 -75.47 -25.85
CA LYS A 329 -8.57 -76.52 -26.07
C LYS A 329 -8.33 -77.34 -24.78
N PRO A 330 -8.40 -78.68 -24.82
CA PRO A 330 -8.07 -79.52 -23.68
C PRO A 330 -6.58 -79.43 -23.33
N GLN A 331 -6.24 -79.70 -22.07
CA GLN A 331 -4.86 -79.85 -21.61
C GLN A 331 -4.23 -81.14 -22.17
N ASP A 332 -5.03 -82.20 -22.25
CA ASP A 332 -4.61 -83.52 -22.73
C ASP A 332 -5.79 -84.29 -23.34
N VAL A 333 -5.49 -85.18 -24.28
CA VAL A 333 -6.45 -86.04 -24.97
C VAL A 333 -5.91 -87.45 -25.07
N THR A 334 -6.55 -88.40 -24.37
CA THR A 334 -6.24 -89.83 -24.50
C THR A 334 -7.26 -90.48 -25.45
N VAL A 335 -6.78 -91.20 -26.46
CA VAL A 335 -7.63 -91.85 -27.48
C VAL A 335 -7.55 -93.36 -27.31
N THR A 336 -8.69 -94.04 -27.36
CA THR A 336 -8.78 -95.50 -27.38
C THR A 336 -9.71 -95.95 -28.49
N GLU A 337 -9.17 -96.73 -29.42
CA GLU A 337 -9.87 -97.22 -30.61
C GLU A 337 -9.94 -98.75 -30.54
N THR A 338 -11.15 -99.28 -30.69
CA THR A 338 -11.42 -100.72 -30.66
C THR A 338 -12.27 -101.08 -31.87
N ILE A 339 -12.44 -102.38 -32.14
CA ILE A 339 -13.33 -102.86 -33.21
C ILE A 339 -14.79 -102.40 -33.04
N TYR A 340 -15.19 -102.00 -31.83
CA TYR A 340 -16.55 -101.57 -31.50
C TYR A 340 -16.75 -100.05 -31.52
N GLY A 341 -15.68 -99.27 -31.73
CA GLY A 341 -15.77 -97.81 -31.82
C GLY A 341 -14.58 -97.07 -31.22
N LYS A 342 -14.69 -95.74 -31.25
CA LYS A 342 -13.65 -94.81 -30.82
C LYS A 342 -14.10 -94.04 -29.58
N SER A 343 -13.29 -94.08 -28.53
CA SER A 343 -13.49 -93.29 -27.32
C SER A 343 -12.33 -92.34 -27.07
N LYS A 344 -12.62 -91.17 -26.51
CA LYS A 344 -11.61 -90.16 -26.17
C LYS A 344 -11.88 -89.61 -24.77
N TRP A 345 -10.82 -89.40 -24.00
CA TRP A 345 -10.85 -88.69 -22.72
C TRP A 345 -10.17 -87.34 -22.86
N TYR A 346 -10.91 -86.28 -22.54
CA TYR A 346 -10.43 -84.90 -22.52
C TYR A 346 -10.18 -84.45 -21.10
N ARG A 347 -8.98 -83.92 -20.85
CA ARG A 347 -8.63 -83.28 -19.59
C ARG A 347 -8.74 -81.76 -19.75
N PHE A 348 -9.66 -81.14 -19.02
CA PHE A 348 -9.77 -79.70 -18.89
C PHE A 348 -9.40 -79.28 -17.46
N ILE A 349 -9.22 -77.97 -17.23
CA ILE A 349 -8.98 -77.45 -15.90
C ILE A 349 -10.19 -77.80 -15.01
N GLY A 350 -10.00 -78.71 -14.05
CA GLY A 350 -11.00 -79.13 -13.07
C GLY A 350 -12.06 -80.11 -13.57
N ARG A 351 -11.99 -80.61 -14.81
CA ARG A 351 -12.99 -81.52 -15.38
C ARG A 351 -12.37 -82.56 -16.32
N PHE A 352 -12.92 -83.77 -16.33
CA PHE A 352 -12.64 -84.83 -17.28
C PHE A 352 -13.92 -85.16 -18.06
N VAL A 353 -13.82 -85.26 -19.37
CA VAL A 353 -14.96 -85.56 -20.24
C VAL A 353 -14.61 -86.73 -21.15
N ARG A 354 -15.46 -87.76 -21.18
CA ARG A 354 -15.33 -88.89 -22.11
C ARG A 354 -16.31 -88.71 -23.25
N THR A 355 -15.83 -88.90 -24.48
CA THR A 355 -16.68 -89.05 -25.65
C THR A 355 -16.61 -90.48 -26.20
N GLU A 356 -17.74 -90.96 -26.72
CA GLU A 356 -17.84 -92.20 -27.48
C GLU A 356 -18.44 -91.89 -28.84
N ASN A 357 -17.72 -92.26 -29.90
CA ASN A 357 -18.08 -91.97 -31.29
C ASN A 357 -18.42 -90.47 -31.52
N GLY A 358 -17.70 -89.58 -30.82
CA GLY A 358 -17.87 -88.14 -30.94
C GLY A 358 -19.01 -87.54 -30.10
N ILE A 359 -19.66 -88.31 -29.22
CA ILE A 359 -20.72 -87.83 -28.32
C ILE A 359 -20.27 -87.92 -26.86
N VAL A 360 -20.51 -86.87 -26.06
CA VAL A 360 -20.19 -86.86 -24.63
C VAL A 360 -21.06 -87.86 -23.88
N THR A 361 -20.44 -88.81 -23.19
CA THR A 361 -21.14 -89.86 -22.41
C THR A 361 -20.85 -89.78 -20.91
N VAL A 362 -19.67 -89.28 -20.51
CA VAL A 362 -19.28 -89.15 -19.10
C VAL A 362 -18.69 -87.77 -18.85
N ILE A 363 -19.18 -87.11 -17.79
CA ILE A 363 -18.64 -85.86 -17.28
C ILE A 363 -18.25 -86.11 -15.83
N SER A 364 -16.98 -85.90 -15.50
CA SER A 364 -16.45 -86.04 -14.14
C SER A 364 -15.79 -84.73 -13.74
N SER A 365 -16.29 -84.10 -12.68
CA SER A 365 -15.61 -82.99 -12.01
C SER A 365 -14.69 -83.53 -10.93
N ARG A 366 -13.50 -82.97 -10.84
CA ARG A 366 -12.55 -83.34 -9.79
C ARG A 366 -12.93 -82.75 -8.43
#